data_AF-A0A7X7LQB3-F1
#
_entry.id   AF-A0A7X7LQB3-F1
#
_cell.length_a   1.000
_cell.length_b   1.000
_cell.length_c   1.000
_cell.angle_alpha   90.00
_cell.angle_beta   90.00
_cell.angle_gamma   90.00
#
_symmetry.space_group_name_H-M   'P 1'
#
loop_
_entity.id
_entity.type
_entity.pdbx_description
1 polymer ?
#
loop_
_entity_poly.entity_id
_entity_poly.type
_entity_poly.pdbx_seq_one_letter_code
_entity_poly.pdbx_strand_id
1 'polypeptide(L)'
;MKIAYYPGCSLEGSAIEYGVSTARTAEKLGFELVEIDDWSCCGATSGHNTDKLLSVALPARNLAIAEQTGLDILAPCAACYNRFRNAENAVRSDSEMKTRVEQVIGMEYQAVNETYSILNYLTDQVGLDKIAAKVTKPLKGMKAACYYGCLLVRPQGHTGFDDTEYPQSMDKIVKALGAQVVEWSHKTECCGAALGTSKPEVGQRMIAAVLRNAKEAGAECIVTACPLCMMNLDMRQAGAEKATQEKFDLPVYYVTELLAIACGDSPEQVQVNKHFVEALDYLKEVDKRSEEIARLEKQQAEAKAAGKAEPSEEDEEKIQKKIQAFIKSLEKSPEKIAVRLIEDEERAAILAEVVSGDEKKMHKLAELLATDNDKAVKAAEAYVTGELKKREKSKE
;
A
#
# COMPACT_ATOMS: atom_id res chain seq x y z
N MET A 1 24.79 5.67 -9.72
CA MET A 1 25.06 5.49 -8.28
C MET A 1 25.37 4.03 -8.05
N LYS A 2 26.37 3.70 -7.22
CA LYS A 2 26.73 2.32 -6.87
C LYS A 2 26.35 2.06 -5.42
N ILE A 3 25.96 0.84 -5.09
CA ILE A 3 25.70 0.40 -3.72
C ILE A 3 26.17 -1.04 -3.55
N ALA A 4 26.79 -1.36 -2.41
CA ALA A 4 27.13 -2.74 -2.10
C ALA A 4 25.84 -3.54 -1.90
N TYR A 5 25.73 -4.71 -2.51
CA TYR A 5 24.51 -5.49 -2.56
C TYR A 5 24.68 -6.79 -1.79
N TYR A 6 23.81 -7.00 -0.81
CA TYR A 6 23.73 -8.25 -0.05
C TYR A 6 22.47 -9.01 -0.46
N PRO A 7 22.56 -10.01 -1.36
CA PRO A 7 21.39 -10.82 -1.73
C PRO A 7 20.93 -11.68 -0.55
N GLY A 8 21.89 -12.21 0.22
CA GLY A 8 21.62 -13.14 1.30
C GLY A 8 21.02 -14.47 0.82
N CYS A 9 20.85 -15.41 1.75
CA CYS A 9 20.43 -16.77 1.41
C CYS A 9 19.02 -16.87 0.81
N SER A 10 18.12 -15.93 1.13
CA SER A 10 16.74 -15.98 0.64
C SER A 10 16.65 -15.67 -0.84
N LEU A 11 17.34 -14.64 -1.32
CA LEU A 11 17.22 -14.19 -2.72
C LEU A 11 17.94 -15.13 -3.71
N GLU A 12 18.87 -15.97 -3.23
CA GLU A 12 19.46 -17.04 -4.03
C GLU A 12 18.68 -18.36 -3.99
N GLY A 13 17.77 -18.51 -3.02
CA GLY A 13 17.09 -19.78 -2.75
C GLY A 13 15.58 -19.67 -2.80
N SER A 14 14.98 -19.29 -1.67
CA SER A 14 13.53 -19.35 -1.48
C SER A 14 12.74 -18.17 -2.03
N ALA A 15 13.41 -17.12 -2.50
CA ALA A 15 12.83 -15.87 -2.97
C ALA A 15 13.60 -15.31 -4.19
N ILE A 16 13.86 -16.18 -5.17
CA ILE A 16 14.64 -15.84 -6.38
C ILE A 16 13.99 -14.68 -7.15
N GLU A 17 12.67 -14.67 -7.21
CA GLU A 17 11.86 -13.60 -7.81
C GLU A 17 12.13 -12.23 -7.17
N TYR A 18 12.43 -12.19 -5.86
CA TYR A 18 12.78 -10.95 -5.19
C TYR A 18 14.17 -10.45 -5.57
N GLY A 19 15.14 -11.36 -5.72
CA GLY A 19 16.49 -11.02 -6.21
C GLY A 19 16.45 -10.51 -7.65
N VAL A 20 15.73 -11.20 -8.52
CA VAL A 20 15.57 -10.81 -9.93
C VAL A 20 14.87 -9.46 -10.03
N SER A 21 13.73 -9.27 -9.37
CA SER A 21 13.00 -7.99 -9.40
C SER A 21 13.79 -6.83 -8.78
N THR A 22 14.64 -7.08 -7.78
CA THR A 22 15.56 -6.08 -7.22
C THR A 22 16.59 -5.64 -8.27
N ALA A 23 17.20 -6.58 -8.99
CA ALA A 23 18.14 -6.27 -10.07
C ALA A 23 17.46 -5.50 -11.23
N ARG A 24 16.25 -5.91 -11.63
CA ARG A 24 15.45 -5.18 -12.63
C ARG A 24 15.11 -3.76 -12.17
N THR A 25 14.73 -3.59 -10.91
CA THR A 25 14.50 -2.27 -10.30
C THR A 25 15.74 -1.37 -10.40
N ALA A 26 16.93 -1.91 -10.10
CA ALA A 26 18.19 -1.19 -10.21
C ALA A 26 18.48 -0.71 -11.64
N GLU A 27 18.26 -1.58 -12.62
CA GLU A 27 18.41 -1.27 -14.05
C GLU A 27 17.45 -0.14 -14.47
N LYS A 28 16.16 -0.22 -14.10
CA LYS A 28 15.15 0.80 -14.45
C LYS A 28 15.46 2.18 -13.86
N LEU A 29 15.98 2.20 -12.64
CA LEU A 29 16.26 3.43 -11.90
C LEU A 29 17.70 3.95 -12.13
N GLY A 30 18.54 3.18 -12.82
CA GLY A 30 19.90 3.57 -13.20
C GLY A 30 20.87 3.60 -12.02
N PHE A 31 20.79 2.64 -11.11
CA PHE A 31 21.82 2.40 -10.09
C PHE A 31 22.40 0.99 -10.24
N GLU A 32 23.64 0.81 -9.77
CA GLU A 32 24.41 -0.41 -9.91
C GLU A 32 24.50 -1.13 -8.57
N LEU A 33 24.12 -2.41 -8.58
CA LEU A 33 24.29 -3.33 -7.46
C LEU A 33 25.66 -3.99 -7.57
N VAL A 34 26.52 -3.75 -6.58
CA VAL A 34 27.85 -4.36 -6.49
C VAL A 34 27.78 -5.44 -5.43
N GLU A 35 27.62 -6.70 -5.81
CA GLU A 35 27.50 -7.79 -4.84
C GLU A 35 28.73 -7.86 -3.91
N ILE A 36 28.49 -8.03 -2.62
CA ILE A 36 29.54 -8.20 -1.60
C ILE A 36 30.20 -9.54 -1.84
N ASP A 37 31.50 -9.58 -2.14
CA ASP A 37 32.19 -10.85 -2.36
C ASP A 37 32.26 -11.71 -1.09
N ASP A 38 32.22 -13.04 -1.26
CA ASP A 38 32.34 -14.03 -0.18
C ASP A 38 31.41 -13.75 1.02
N TRP A 39 30.20 -13.23 0.78
CA TRP A 39 29.24 -12.97 1.85
C TRP A 39 28.75 -14.29 2.48
N SER A 40 28.40 -14.25 3.77
CA SER A 40 27.82 -15.38 4.51
C SER A 40 26.43 -15.05 5.05
N CYS A 41 25.66 -16.06 5.48
CA CYS A 41 24.32 -15.82 6.02
C CYS A 41 24.35 -14.87 7.23
N CYS A 42 23.46 -13.87 7.24
CA CYS A 42 23.33 -12.87 8.31
C CYS A 42 22.96 -13.44 9.70
N GLY A 43 22.70 -14.75 9.82
CA GLY A 43 22.34 -15.39 11.09
C GLY A 43 20.93 -15.07 11.60
N ALA A 44 20.07 -14.49 10.77
CA ALA A 44 18.67 -14.28 11.11
C ALA A 44 17.97 -15.59 11.51
N THR A 45 17.03 -15.48 12.45
CA THR A 45 16.35 -16.58 13.17
C THR A 45 17.27 -17.45 14.03
N SER A 46 18.18 -18.23 13.46
CA SER A 46 18.91 -19.23 14.24
C SER A 46 20.03 -18.61 15.08
N GLY A 47 20.89 -17.79 14.48
CA GLY A 47 22.09 -17.27 15.15
C GLY A 47 21.77 -16.36 16.34
N HIS A 48 20.78 -15.47 16.17
CA HIS A 48 20.42 -14.53 17.24
C HIS A 48 19.61 -15.14 18.40
N ASN A 49 19.01 -16.32 18.20
CA ASN A 49 18.35 -17.05 19.28
C ASN A 49 19.31 -17.92 20.09
N THR A 50 20.52 -18.20 19.57
CA THR A 50 21.48 -19.10 20.23
C THR A 50 22.57 -18.36 20.99
N ASP A 51 23.15 -17.30 20.42
CA ASP A 51 24.30 -16.63 21.02
C ASP A 51 24.37 -15.15 20.63
N LYS A 52 24.62 -14.29 21.62
CA LYS A 52 24.63 -12.84 21.43
C LYS A 52 25.80 -12.38 20.55
N LEU A 53 26.99 -12.95 20.74
CA LEU A 53 28.17 -12.59 19.94
C LEU A 53 27.96 -13.06 18.49
N LEU A 54 27.47 -14.29 18.28
CA LEU A 54 27.16 -14.80 16.95
C LEU A 54 26.13 -13.94 16.22
N SER A 55 25.13 -13.42 16.94
CA SER A 55 24.10 -12.53 16.40
C SER A 55 24.63 -11.21 15.81
N VAL A 56 25.82 -10.80 16.24
CA VAL A 56 26.51 -9.58 15.78
C VAL A 56 27.64 -9.94 14.82
N ALA A 57 28.42 -10.98 15.10
CA ALA A 57 29.60 -11.35 14.32
C ALA A 57 29.26 -11.78 12.88
N LEU A 58 28.18 -12.56 12.68
CA LEU A 58 27.76 -13.00 11.34
C LEU A 58 27.44 -11.83 10.40
N PRO A 59 26.54 -10.89 10.75
CA PRO A 59 26.32 -9.71 9.92
C PRO A 59 27.54 -8.79 9.86
N ALA A 60 28.29 -8.62 10.96
CA ALA A 60 29.49 -7.77 10.98
C ALA A 60 30.57 -8.26 10.01
N ARG A 61 30.74 -9.57 9.80
CA ARG A 61 31.68 -10.09 8.78
C ARG A 61 31.36 -9.53 7.39
N ASN A 62 30.09 -9.59 6.98
CA ASN A 62 29.68 -9.09 5.67
C ASN A 62 29.83 -7.57 5.56
N LEU A 63 29.51 -6.86 6.64
CA LEU A 63 29.67 -5.41 6.71
C LEU A 63 31.15 -5.00 6.67
N ALA A 64 32.05 -5.73 7.33
CA ALA A 64 33.48 -5.51 7.27
C ALA A 64 34.05 -5.71 5.86
N ILE A 65 33.55 -6.69 5.10
CA ILE A 65 33.90 -6.87 3.69
C ILE A 65 33.39 -5.68 2.86
N ALA A 66 32.13 -5.30 3.03
CA ALA A 66 31.53 -4.18 2.30
C ALA A 66 32.22 -2.84 2.61
N GLU A 67 32.62 -2.61 3.86
CA GLU A 67 33.29 -1.39 4.33
C GLU A 67 34.61 -1.13 3.58
N GLN A 68 35.30 -2.18 3.13
CA GLN A 68 36.53 -2.04 2.29
C GLN A 68 36.26 -1.39 0.93
N THR A 69 35.03 -1.44 0.44
CA THR A 69 34.63 -0.80 -0.81
C THR A 69 34.28 0.67 -0.63
N GLY A 70 34.05 1.11 0.62
CA GLY A 70 33.55 2.44 0.96
C GLY A 70 32.09 2.69 0.55
N LEU A 71 31.38 1.68 0.05
CA LEU A 71 29.98 1.78 -0.35
C LEU A 71 29.06 1.49 0.82
N ASP A 72 27.94 2.22 0.87
CA ASP A 72 26.79 1.83 1.68
C ASP A 72 26.21 0.49 1.19
N ILE A 73 25.40 -0.15 2.03
CA ILE A 73 24.91 -1.52 1.80
C ILE A 73 23.43 -1.50 1.50
N LEU A 74 22.98 -2.26 0.50
CA LEU A 74 21.59 -2.61 0.26
C LEU A 74 21.35 -4.07 0.67
N ALA A 75 20.46 -4.26 1.65
CA ALA A 75 19.98 -5.57 2.06
C ALA A 75 18.46 -5.64 1.84
N PRO A 76 17.96 -6.21 0.72
CA PRO A 76 16.53 -6.20 0.42
C PRO A 76 15.69 -7.03 1.40
N CYS A 77 16.26 -8.11 1.95
CA CYS A 77 15.58 -8.93 2.95
C CYS A 77 15.46 -8.18 4.28
N ALA A 78 14.23 -7.97 4.76
CA ALA A 78 13.95 -7.30 6.02
C ALA A 78 14.73 -7.85 7.23
N ALA A 79 14.92 -9.17 7.30
CA ALA A 79 15.65 -9.79 8.39
C ALA A 79 17.16 -9.52 8.30
N CYS A 80 17.73 -9.57 7.09
CA CYS A 80 19.13 -9.26 6.84
C CYS A 80 19.41 -7.78 7.16
N TYR A 81 18.60 -6.87 6.62
CA TYR A 81 18.61 -5.45 6.94
C TYR A 81 18.60 -5.23 8.46
N ASN A 82 17.64 -5.81 9.16
CA ASN A 82 17.50 -5.65 10.60
C ASN A 82 18.72 -6.14 11.39
N ARG A 83 19.35 -7.23 10.97
CA ARG A 83 20.56 -7.76 11.62
C ARG A 83 21.79 -6.93 11.32
N PHE A 84 21.90 -6.37 10.12
CA PHE A 84 22.99 -5.48 9.74
C PHE A 84 22.94 -4.19 10.56
N ARG A 85 21.77 -3.53 10.61
CA ARG A 85 21.52 -2.36 11.45
C ARG A 85 21.83 -2.59 12.93
N ASN A 86 21.45 -3.75 13.45
CA ASN A 86 21.77 -4.11 14.83
C ASN A 86 23.27 -4.31 15.06
N ALA A 87 24.00 -4.85 14.08
CA ALA A 87 25.44 -5.03 14.19
C ALA A 87 26.20 -3.70 14.10
N GLU A 88 25.81 -2.82 13.19
CA GLU A 88 26.29 -1.44 13.11
C GLU A 88 26.09 -0.73 14.45
N ASN A 89 24.87 -0.75 15.00
CA ASN A 89 24.58 -0.13 16.29
C ASN A 89 25.44 -0.72 17.42
N ALA A 90 25.49 -2.05 17.55
CA ALA A 90 26.28 -2.71 18.59
C ALA A 90 27.76 -2.33 18.52
N VAL A 91 28.36 -2.30 17.33
CA VAL A 91 29.77 -1.93 17.12
C VAL A 91 30.02 -0.45 17.40
N ARG A 92 29.10 0.43 17.03
CA ARG A 92 29.19 1.87 17.31
C ARG A 92 29.02 2.19 18.80
N SER A 93 28.20 1.44 19.53
CA SER A 93 27.82 1.73 20.91
C SER A 93 28.64 1.00 21.98
N ASP A 94 29.26 -0.12 21.64
CA ASP A 94 29.92 -1.03 22.61
C ASP A 94 31.31 -1.46 22.11
N SER A 95 32.34 -0.84 22.67
CA SER A 95 33.74 -1.11 22.32
C SER A 95 34.21 -2.52 22.69
N GLU A 96 33.63 -3.14 23.73
CA GLU A 96 33.96 -4.51 24.11
C GLU A 96 33.37 -5.48 23.08
N MET A 97 32.10 -5.29 22.72
CA MET A 97 31.45 -6.07 21.66
C MET A 97 32.21 -5.93 20.34
N LYS A 98 32.60 -4.70 19.96
CA LYS A 98 33.43 -4.46 18.78
C LYS A 98 34.71 -5.30 18.79
N THR A 99 35.47 -5.23 19.88
CA THR A 99 36.74 -5.98 20.00
C THR A 99 36.51 -7.49 19.85
N ARG A 100 35.45 -8.02 20.47
CA ARG A 100 35.10 -9.46 20.38
C ARG A 100 34.66 -9.85 18.97
N VAL A 101 33.90 -8.99 18.30
CA VAL A 101 33.48 -9.20 16.91
C VAL A 101 34.69 -9.26 15.99
N GLU A 102 35.59 -8.27 16.07
CA GLU A 102 36.82 -8.22 15.25
C GLU A 102 37.70 -9.46 15.46
N GLN A 103 37.82 -9.95 16.70
CA GLN A 103 38.53 -11.20 17.01
C GLN A 103 37.88 -12.43 16.36
N VAL A 104 36.55 -12.54 16.37
CA VAL A 104 35.83 -13.69 15.80
C VAL A 104 35.85 -13.67 14.28
N ILE A 105 35.66 -12.50 13.66
CA ILE A 105 35.61 -12.39 12.20
C ILE A 105 37.01 -12.31 11.58
N GLY A 106 38.04 -12.02 12.38
CA GLY A 106 39.42 -11.89 11.91
C GLY A 106 39.67 -10.65 11.04
N MET A 107 38.83 -9.63 11.18
CA MET A 107 38.83 -8.39 10.38
C MET A 107 38.48 -7.20 11.26
N GLU A 108 39.03 -6.03 10.95
CA GLU A 108 38.59 -4.77 11.57
C GLU A 108 37.22 -4.36 11.03
N TYR A 109 36.39 -3.77 11.89
CA TYR A 109 35.08 -3.27 11.48
C TYR A 109 34.69 -2.04 12.31
N GLN A 110 34.54 -0.90 11.63
CA GLN A 110 34.27 0.39 12.26
C GLN A 110 32.81 0.82 12.16
N ALA A 111 32.01 0.14 11.32
CA ALA A 111 30.61 0.47 11.04
C ALA A 111 30.45 1.91 10.52
N VAL A 112 31.32 2.34 9.60
CA VAL A 112 31.27 3.71 9.03
C VAL A 112 30.23 3.85 7.93
N ASN A 113 29.93 2.76 7.22
CA ASN A 113 28.90 2.71 6.19
C ASN A 113 27.51 2.46 6.79
N GLU A 114 26.49 2.77 6.00
CA GLU A 114 25.10 2.63 6.40
C GLU A 114 24.40 1.53 5.59
N THR A 115 23.68 0.64 6.27
CA THR A 115 22.80 -0.33 5.59
C THR A 115 21.41 0.26 5.33
N TYR A 116 20.94 0.11 4.09
CA TYR A 116 19.60 0.42 3.64
C TYR A 116 18.79 -0.87 3.41
N SER A 117 17.51 -0.83 3.77
CA SER A 117 16.49 -1.69 3.19
C SER A 117 16.15 -1.21 1.78
N ILE A 118 15.43 -2.02 1.01
CA ILE A 118 14.97 -1.56 -0.30
C ILE A 118 14.03 -0.36 -0.21
N LEU A 119 13.21 -0.25 0.85
CA LEU A 119 12.23 0.82 0.97
C LEU A 119 12.91 2.17 1.20
N ASN A 120 13.77 2.27 2.22
CA ASN A 120 14.45 3.53 2.49
C ASN A 120 15.52 3.86 1.44
N TYR A 121 16.12 2.86 0.77
CA TYR A 121 16.95 3.16 -0.39
C TYR A 121 16.14 3.84 -1.51
N LEU A 122 14.96 3.29 -1.83
CA LEU A 122 14.09 3.84 -2.86
C LEU A 122 13.53 5.23 -2.47
N THR A 123 13.15 5.45 -1.21
CA THR A 123 12.62 6.74 -0.78
C THR A 123 13.68 7.81 -0.60
N ASP A 124 14.81 7.47 0.03
CA ASP A 124 15.76 8.48 0.55
C ASP A 124 16.93 8.70 -0.41
N GLN A 125 17.40 7.64 -1.09
CA GLN A 125 18.55 7.72 -1.99
C GLN A 125 18.14 7.87 -3.46
N VAL A 126 17.08 7.19 -3.90
CA VAL A 126 16.56 7.32 -5.27
C VAL A 126 15.58 8.50 -5.39
N GLY A 127 14.63 8.59 -4.46
CA GLY A 127 13.61 9.64 -4.44
C GLY A 127 12.35 9.28 -5.23
N LEU A 128 11.19 9.64 -4.68
CA LEU A 128 9.87 9.33 -5.25
C LEU A 128 9.64 10.01 -6.61
N ASP A 129 10.13 11.23 -6.80
CA ASP A 129 10.00 11.96 -8.08
C ASP A 129 10.71 11.23 -9.22
N LYS A 130 11.91 10.68 -8.93
CA LYS A 130 12.67 9.89 -9.90
C LYS A 130 11.97 8.57 -10.23
N ILE A 131 11.34 7.94 -9.23
CA ILE A 131 10.52 6.74 -9.44
C ILE A 131 9.33 7.09 -10.34
N ALA A 132 8.55 8.11 -10.00
CA ALA A 132 7.38 8.55 -10.77
C ALA A 132 7.75 8.92 -12.22
N ALA A 133 8.89 9.58 -12.44
CA ALA A 133 9.38 9.93 -13.77
C ALA A 133 9.77 8.71 -14.64
N LYS A 134 10.00 7.54 -14.04
CA LYS A 134 10.31 6.28 -14.75
C LYS A 134 9.09 5.43 -15.04
N VAL A 135 7.94 5.76 -14.45
CA VAL A 135 6.68 5.03 -14.68
C VAL A 135 6.23 5.25 -16.12
N THR A 136 6.10 4.15 -16.86
CA THR A 136 5.58 4.13 -18.24
C THR A 136 4.23 3.41 -18.32
N LYS A 137 3.97 2.50 -17.37
CA LYS A 137 2.71 1.77 -17.22
C LYS A 137 2.19 1.95 -15.79
N PRO A 138 1.46 3.03 -15.49
CA PRO A 138 1.00 3.25 -14.13
C PRO A 138 -0.01 2.17 -13.72
N LEU A 139 0.07 1.72 -12.46
CA LEU A 139 -0.76 0.66 -11.88
C LEU A 139 -2.16 1.17 -11.48
N LYS A 140 -2.75 2.06 -12.29
CA LYS A 140 -4.07 2.62 -12.01
C LYS A 140 -5.11 1.51 -11.98
N GLY A 141 -5.98 1.54 -10.96
CA GLY A 141 -7.00 0.50 -10.76
C GLY A 141 -6.55 -0.70 -9.92
N MET A 142 -5.28 -0.72 -9.46
CA MET A 142 -4.81 -1.63 -8.41
C MET A 142 -5.19 -1.10 -7.02
N LYS A 143 -5.69 -1.98 -6.15
CA LYS A 143 -5.93 -1.69 -4.71
C LYS A 143 -5.03 -2.54 -3.84
N ALA A 144 -3.96 -1.94 -3.33
CA ALA A 144 -2.89 -2.62 -2.63
C ALA A 144 -2.91 -2.38 -1.11
N ALA A 145 -2.78 -3.45 -0.34
CA ALA A 145 -2.41 -3.38 1.08
C ALA A 145 -0.88 -3.48 1.22
N CYS A 146 -0.22 -2.38 1.59
CA CYS A 146 1.23 -2.36 1.82
C CYS A 146 1.56 -3.02 3.17
N TYR A 147 2.18 -4.20 3.13
CA TYR A 147 2.54 -5.03 4.28
C TYR A 147 4.05 -5.01 4.53
N TYR A 148 4.43 -4.24 5.54
CA TYR A 148 5.81 -4.04 5.98
C TYR A 148 6.31 -5.23 6.82
N GLY A 149 5.37 -5.89 7.51
CA GLY A 149 5.72 -6.86 8.54
C GLY A 149 6.51 -6.24 9.68
N CYS A 150 7.15 -7.08 10.48
CA CYS A 150 7.70 -6.66 11.75
C CYS A 150 9.12 -6.07 11.66
N LEU A 151 10.01 -6.63 10.84
CA LEU A 151 11.46 -6.36 10.94
C LEU A 151 11.97 -5.15 10.13
N LEU A 152 11.17 -4.62 9.20
CA LEU A 152 11.56 -3.43 8.42
C LEU A 152 11.64 -2.21 9.32
N VAL A 153 10.61 -1.98 10.13
CA VAL A 153 10.49 -0.73 10.92
C VAL A 153 10.72 -0.94 12.41
N ARG A 154 10.86 -2.19 12.89
CA ARG A 154 11.11 -2.50 14.31
C ARG A 154 12.38 -3.32 14.53
N PRO A 155 13.07 -3.10 15.67
CA PRO A 155 12.86 -2.04 16.65
C PRO A 155 13.42 -0.69 16.19
N GLN A 156 12.75 0.39 16.59
CA GLN A 156 13.09 1.76 16.22
C GLN A 156 14.56 2.12 16.48
N GLY A 157 15.14 1.59 17.56
CA GLY A 157 16.51 1.89 18.00
C GLY A 157 17.62 1.54 16.99
N HIS A 158 17.35 0.73 15.96
CA HIS A 158 18.33 0.51 14.89
C HIS A 158 17.75 0.57 13.47
N THR A 159 16.46 0.32 13.25
CA THR A 159 15.88 0.45 11.91
C THR A 159 15.51 1.89 11.57
N GLY A 160 14.85 2.60 12.48
CA GLY A 160 14.69 4.07 12.56
C GLY A 160 14.13 4.87 11.36
N PHE A 161 13.95 4.29 10.17
CA PHE A 161 13.68 5.05 8.94
C PHE A 161 12.19 5.41 8.71
N ASP A 162 11.28 4.78 9.44
CA ASP A 162 9.83 4.99 9.30
C ASP A 162 9.13 4.76 10.64
N ASP A 163 7.84 5.07 10.70
CA ASP A 163 7.01 4.87 11.90
C ASP A 163 6.84 3.38 12.22
N THR A 164 6.94 3.01 13.49
CA THR A 164 6.90 1.60 13.91
C THR A 164 5.51 1.00 13.95
N GLU A 165 4.46 1.82 14.03
CA GLU A 165 3.06 1.39 14.07
C GLU A 165 2.33 1.68 12.76
N TYR A 166 2.63 2.81 12.12
CA TYR A 166 1.97 3.26 10.90
C TYR A 166 2.92 3.74 9.80
N PRO A 167 3.81 2.87 9.29
CA PRO A 167 4.80 3.24 8.28
C PRO A 167 4.16 3.64 6.94
N GLN A 168 4.86 4.48 6.18
CA GLN A 168 4.36 5.10 4.95
C GLN A 168 5.33 5.03 3.75
N SER A 169 6.57 4.57 3.91
CA SER A 169 7.57 4.51 2.84
C SER A 169 7.13 3.64 1.65
N MET A 170 6.64 2.42 1.89
CA MET A 170 6.10 1.54 0.84
C MET A 170 4.81 2.11 0.25
N ASP A 171 3.94 2.72 1.06
CA ASP A 171 2.72 3.39 0.59
C ASP A 171 3.05 4.49 -0.41
N LYS A 172 4.04 5.32 -0.10
CA LYS A 172 4.51 6.40 -0.96
C LYS A 172 5.09 5.85 -2.27
N ILE A 173 5.88 4.78 -2.22
CA ILE A 173 6.39 4.11 -3.42
C ILE A 173 5.23 3.60 -4.28
N VAL A 174 4.32 2.80 -3.71
CA VAL A 174 3.19 2.20 -4.44
C VAL A 174 2.25 3.26 -5.01
N LYS A 175 2.00 4.36 -4.28
CA LYS A 175 1.26 5.53 -4.80
C LYS A 175 2.00 6.20 -5.97
N ALA A 176 3.33 6.33 -5.91
CA ALA A 176 4.13 6.87 -7.01
C ALA A 176 4.09 5.99 -8.27
N LEU A 177 3.82 4.69 -8.14
CA LEU A 177 3.57 3.77 -9.26
C LEU A 177 2.16 3.91 -9.85
N GLY A 178 1.28 4.70 -9.24
CA GLY A 178 -0.10 4.96 -9.70
C GLY A 178 -1.15 4.03 -9.11
N ALA A 179 -0.79 3.13 -8.19
CA ALA A 179 -1.75 2.27 -7.50
C ALA A 179 -2.45 2.99 -6.35
N GLN A 180 -3.66 2.53 -6.02
CA GLN A 180 -4.38 2.92 -4.82
C GLN A 180 -3.88 2.09 -3.64
N VAL A 181 -3.42 2.75 -2.58
CA VAL A 181 -3.09 2.07 -1.32
C VAL A 181 -4.30 2.10 -0.39
N VAL A 182 -4.64 0.94 0.14
CA VAL A 182 -5.73 0.76 1.10
C VAL A 182 -5.24 1.08 2.51
N GLU A 183 -6.04 1.81 3.26
CA GLU A 183 -5.80 2.07 4.69
C GLU A 183 -6.26 0.84 5.49
N TRP A 184 -5.36 0.27 6.30
CA TRP A 184 -5.61 -0.99 7.00
C TRP A 184 -4.73 -1.11 8.24
N SER A 185 -5.08 -1.99 9.18
CA SER A 185 -4.48 -2.03 10.52
C SER A 185 -3.30 -3.01 10.67
N HIS A 186 -3.12 -3.94 9.73
CA HIS A 186 -2.13 -5.02 9.86
C HIS A 186 -0.80 -4.73 9.16
N LYS A 187 -0.47 -3.46 8.87
CA LYS A 187 0.76 -3.04 8.16
C LYS A 187 2.04 -3.66 8.74
N THR A 188 2.15 -3.73 10.07
CA THR A 188 3.34 -4.16 10.80
C THR A 188 3.11 -5.44 11.62
N GLU A 189 1.95 -6.08 11.47
CA GLU A 189 1.63 -7.32 12.15
C GLU A 189 2.54 -8.46 11.70
N CYS A 190 2.77 -9.43 12.58
CA CYS A 190 3.69 -10.53 12.27
C CYS A 190 3.03 -11.58 11.35
N CYS A 191 3.71 -11.97 10.27
CA CYS A 191 3.22 -13.02 9.36
C CYS A 191 3.38 -14.45 9.92
N GLY A 192 3.97 -14.60 11.12
CA GLY A 192 4.15 -15.90 11.77
C GLY A 192 5.27 -16.76 11.17
N ALA A 193 6.15 -16.21 10.33
CA ALA A 193 7.18 -16.98 9.62
C ALA A 193 8.00 -17.93 10.51
N ALA A 194 8.44 -17.46 11.67
CA ALA A 194 9.23 -18.24 12.64
C ALA A 194 8.46 -19.44 13.25
N LEU A 195 7.14 -19.43 13.17
CA LEU A 195 6.26 -20.49 13.71
C LEU A 195 5.89 -21.53 12.66
N GLY A 196 6.25 -21.32 11.39
CA GLY A 196 5.83 -22.17 10.29
C GLY A 196 6.17 -23.65 10.42
N THR A 197 7.25 -23.96 11.12
CA THR A 197 7.71 -25.34 11.34
C THR A 197 7.38 -25.83 12.75
N SER A 198 7.50 -24.98 13.76
CA SER A 198 7.39 -25.35 15.17
C SER A 198 5.95 -25.34 15.70
N LYS A 199 5.11 -24.43 15.19
CA LYS A 199 3.71 -24.25 15.58
C LYS A 199 2.87 -23.84 14.36
N PRO A 200 2.77 -24.69 13.33
CA PRO A 200 2.14 -24.33 12.06
C PRO A 200 0.70 -23.85 12.21
N GLU A 201 -0.08 -24.39 13.16
CA GLU A 201 -1.46 -24.01 13.42
C GLU A 201 -1.57 -22.58 13.96
N VAL A 202 -0.58 -22.13 14.75
CA VAL A 202 -0.50 -20.75 15.21
C VAL A 202 -0.14 -19.84 14.04
N GLY A 203 0.89 -20.21 13.27
CA GLY A 203 1.31 -19.46 12.08
C GLY A 203 0.18 -19.29 11.06
N GLN A 204 -0.57 -20.35 10.78
CA GLN A 204 -1.73 -20.33 9.86
C GLN A 204 -2.81 -19.35 10.31
N ARG A 205 -3.13 -19.30 11.61
CA ARG A 205 -4.10 -18.31 12.14
C ARG A 205 -3.59 -16.87 12.02
N MET A 206 -2.29 -16.65 12.20
CA MET A 206 -1.69 -15.32 12.02
C MET A 206 -1.73 -14.88 10.55
N ILE A 207 -1.40 -15.77 9.61
CA ILE A 207 -1.52 -15.53 8.17
C ILE A 207 -2.98 -15.19 7.82
N ALA A 208 -3.93 -16.00 8.27
CA ALA A 208 -5.36 -15.77 8.03
C ALA A 208 -5.84 -14.41 8.56
N ALA A 209 -5.36 -13.97 9.74
CA ALA A 209 -5.71 -12.67 10.30
C ALA A 209 -5.25 -11.52 9.39
N VAL A 210 -4.01 -11.57 8.90
CA VAL A 210 -3.47 -10.55 7.98
C VAL A 210 -4.26 -10.52 6.67
N LEU A 211 -4.49 -11.68 6.05
CA LEU A 211 -5.21 -11.79 4.78
C LEU A 211 -6.67 -11.34 4.91
N ARG A 212 -7.36 -11.75 5.98
CA ARG A 212 -8.73 -11.34 6.27
C ARG A 212 -8.82 -9.83 6.42
N ASN A 213 -7.95 -9.22 7.22
CA ASN A 213 -7.98 -7.78 7.42
C ASN A 213 -7.72 -7.00 6.13
N ALA A 214 -6.77 -7.44 5.30
CA ALA A 214 -6.53 -6.82 4.01
C ALA A 214 -7.78 -6.87 3.12
N LYS A 215 -8.46 -8.02 3.06
CA LYS A 215 -9.69 -8.20 2.28
C LYS A 215 -10.86 -7.38 2.82
N GLU A 216 -11.05 -7.35 4.13
CA GLU A 216 -12.07 -6.53 4.81
C GLU A 216 -11.85 -5.03 4.60
N ALA A 217 -10.59 -4.59 4.51
CA ALA A 217 -10.24 -3.21 4.17
C ALA A 217 -10.44 -2.88 2.67
N GLY A 218 -10.75 -3.87 1.83
CA GLY A 218 -10.98 -3.70 0.40
C GLY A 218 -9.73 -3.79 -0.47
N ALA A 219 -8.65 -4.40 0.04
CA ALA A 219 -7.47 -4.71 -0.75
C ALA A 219 -7.76 -5.87 -1.71
N GLU A 220 -7.20 -5.75 -2.91
CA GLU A 220 -7.27 -6.77 -3.97
C GLU A 220 -5.90 -7.43 -4.21
N CYS A 221 -4.85 -6.91 -3.58
CA CYS A 221 -3.54 -7.57 -3.45
C CYS A 221 -2.79 -7.08 -2.20
N ILE A 222 -1.76 -7.83 -1.80
CA ILE A 222 -0.78 -7.40 -0.79
C ILE A 222 0.54 -7.05 -1.47
N VAL A 223 1.24 -6.04 -0.97
CA VAL A 223 2.59 -5.67 -1.40
C VAL A 223 3.54 -5.82 -0.22
N THR A 224 4.70 -6.44 -0.40
CA THR A 224 5.69 -6.61 0.67
C THR A 224 7.12 -6.35 0.19
N ALA A 225 8.04 -6.23 1.14
CA ALA A 225 9.48 -6.10 0.91
C ALA A 225 10.28 -7.10 1.79
N CYS A 226 9.66 -8.23 2.13
CA CYS A 226 10.28 -9.25 2.97
C CYS A 226 10.02 -10.65 2.37
N PRO A 227 11.07 -11.44 2.09
CA PRO A 227 10.92 -12.75 1.47
C PRO A 227 10.20 -13.76 2.39
N LEU A 228 10.36 -13.64 3.71
CA LEU A 228 9.61 -14.48 4.65
C LEU A 228 8.13 -14.09 4.73
N CYS A 229 7.81 -12.81 4.58
CA CYS A 229 6.44 -12.35 4.50
C CYS A 229 5.76 -12.88 3.23
N MET A 230 6.42 -12.77 2.08
CA MET A 230 5.97 -13.38 0.82
C MET A 230 5.70 -14.87 1.00
N MET A 231 6.68 -15.64 1.46
CA MET A 231 6.53 -17.08 1.68
C MET A 231 5.34 -17.44 2.58
N ASN A 232 4.99 -16.61 3.56
CA ASN A 232 3.88 -16.90 4.47
C ASN A 232 2.52 -16.47 3.92
N LEU A 233 2.45 -15.31 3.27
CA LEU A 233 1.19 -14.80 2.74
C LEU A 233 0.83 -15.39 1.38
N ASP A 234 1.80 -15.84 0.61
CA ASP A 234 1.63 -16.48 -0.71
C ASP A 234 1.63 -18.02 -0.58
N MET A 235 2.79 -18.64 -0.47
CA MET A 235 2.94 -20.12 -0.45
C MET A 235 2.08 -20.81 0.63
N ARG A 236 1.95 -20.21 1.82
CA ARG A 236 1.20 -20.82 2.94
C ARG A 236 -0.27 -20.37 3.01
N GLN A 237 -0.76 -19.61 2.03
CA GLN A 237 -2.14 -19.16 1.99
C GLN A 237 -3.13 -20.34 2.05
N ALA A 238 -2.92 -21.38 1.24
CA ALA A 238 -3.76 -22.58 1.25
C ALA A 238 -3.83 -23.28 2.63
N GLY A 239 -2.75 -23.22 3.42
CA GLY A 239 -2.74 -23.73 4.78
C GLY A 239 -3.60 -22.89 5.73
N ALA A 240 -3.55 -21.56 5.59
CA ALA A 240 -4.38 -20.64 6.34
C ALA A 240 -5.87 -20.81 5.99
N GLU A 241 -6.19 -20.93 4.69
CA GLU A 241 -7.54 -21.17 4.19
C GLU A 241 -8.13 -22.47 4.75
N LYS A 242 -7.35 -23.55 4.77
CA LYS A 242 -7.77 -24.82 5.38
C LYS A 242 -8.02 -24.68 6.88
N ALA A 243 -7.20 -23.92 7.58
CA ALA A 243 -7.32 -23.73 9.03
C ALA A 243 -8.56 -22.91 9.43
N THR A 244 -8.97 -21.95 8.60
CA THR A 244 -10.11 -21.06 8.90
C THR A 244 -11.37 -21.34 8.11
N GLN A 245 -11.32 -22.23 7.11
CA GLN A 245 -12.41 -22.50 6.16
C GLN A 245 -12.84 -21.23 5.39
N GLU A 246 -11.89 -20.33 5.14
CA GLU A 246 -12.09 -19.09 4.39
C GLU A 246 -11.22 -19.11 3.14
N LYS A 247 -11.71 -18.52 2.04
CA LYS A 247 -10.93 -18.38 0.81
C LYS A 247 -10.46 -16.94 0.66
N PHE A 248 -9.15 -16.77 0.58
CA PHE A 248 -8.53 -15.46 0.46
C PHE A 248 -8.31 -15.10 -1.00
N ASP A 249 -7.67 -15.99 -1.78
CA ASP A 249 -7.24 -15.78 -3.17
C ASP A 249 -6.59 -14.41 -3.40
N LEU A 250 -5.76 -13.96 -2.45
CA LEU A 250 -5.19 -12.63 -2.48
C LEU A 250 -3.74 -12.72 -3.00
N PRO A 251 -3.44 -12.20 -4.21
CA PRO A 251 -2.08 -12.21 -4.73
C PRO A 251 -1.18 -11.30 -3.90
N VAL A 252 0.09 -11.71 -3.78
CA VAL A 252 1.11 -10.99 -3.02
C VAL A 252 2.24 -10.65 -3.97
N TYR A 253 2.69 -9.39 -3.96
CA TYR A 253 3.80 -8.93 -4.80
C TYR A 253 4.93 -8.38 -3.95
N TYR A 254 6.16 -8.49 -4.45
CA TYR A 254 7.22 -7.63 -3.96
C TYR A 254 7.06 -6.23 -4.53
N VAL A 255 7.37 -5.22 -3.72
CA VAL A 255 7.38 -3.80 -4.17
C VAL A 255 8.30 -3.59 -5.38
N THR A 256 9.38 -4.37 -5.49
CA THR A 256 10.35 -4.33 -6.60
C THR A 256 9.79 -4.91 -7.89
N GLU A 257 8.93 -5.93 -7.82
CA GLU A 257 8.23 -6.47 -9.00
C GLU A 257 7.31 -5.40 -9.58
N LEU A 258 6.46 -4.82 -8.73
CA LEU A 258 5.51 -3.78 -9.14
C LEU A 258 6.22 -2.54 -9.70
N LEU A 259 7.33 -2.13 -9.09
CA LEU A 259 8.13 -1.01 -9.58
C LEU A 259 8.69 -1.28 -10.98
N ALA A 260 9.32 -2.42 -11.18
CA ALA A 260 9.90 -2.79 -12.47
C ALA A 260 8.81 -2.94 -13.55
N ILE A 261 7.66 -3.54 -13.22
CA ILE A 261 6.49 -3.65 -14.11
C ILE A 261 5.96 -2.26 -14.50
N ALA A 262 5.78 -1.36 -13.52
CA ALA A 262 5.34 0.00 -13.79
C ALA A 262 6.35 0.79 -14.64
N CYS A 263 7.64 0.42 -14.58
CA CYS A 263 8.72 0.92 -15.42
C CYS A 263 8.90 0.12 -16.73
N GLY A 264 7.92 -0.69 -17.11
CA GLY A 264 7.79 -1.29 -18.44
C GLY A 264 8.31 -2.73 -18.59
N ASP A 265 8.70 -3.40 -17.51
CA ASP A 265 8.96 -4.85 -17.58
C ASP A 265 7.67 -5.67 -17.64
N SER A 266 7.76 -6.88 -18.19
CA SER A 266 6.66 -7.85 -18.13
C SER A 266 6.68 -8.63 -16.80
N PRO A 267 5.53 -9.20 -16.38
CA PRO A 267 5.46 -10.02 -15.17
C PRO A 267 6.44 -11.22 -15.19
N GLU A 268 6.74 -11.78 -16.35
CA GLU A 268 7.69 -12.89 -16.52
C GLU A 268 9.13 -12.45 -16.31
N GLN A 269 9.50 -11.23 -16.72
CA GLN A 269 10.85 -10.68 -16.52
C GLN A 269 11.18 -10.49 -15.04
N VAL A 270 10.16 -10.27 -14.21
CA VAL A 270 10.30 -10.18 -12.75
C VAL A 270 9.81 -11.44 -12.02
N GLN A 271 9.49 -12.50 -12.77
CA GLN A 271 9.16 -13.84 -12.27
C GLN A 271 7.89 -13.95 -11.41
N VAL A 272 6.87 -13.13 -11.66
CA VAL A 272 5.54 -13.27 -11.01
C VAL A 272 4.94 -14.66 -11.24
N ASN A 273 5.28 -15.32 -12.37
CA ASN A 273 4.85 -16.68 -12.67
C ASN A 273 5.39 -17.76 -11.71
N LYS A 274 6.24 -17.40 -10.74
CA LYS A 274 6.72 -18.28 -9.66
C LYS A 274 5.90 -18.16 -8.37
N HIS A 275 4.98 -17.20 -8.28
CA HIS A 275 4.11 -17.06 -7.12
C HIS A 275 3.20 -18.29 -6.99
N PHE A 276 2.86 -18.64 -5.75
CA PHE A 276 2.03 -19.82 -5.46
C PHE A 276 0.54 -19.53 -5.62
N VAL A 277 0.11 -18.32 -5.26
CA VAL A 277 -1.24 -17.81 -5.52
C VAL A 277 -1.25 -17.14 -6.88
N GLU A 278 -2.33 -17.33 -7.63
CA GLU A 278 -2.49 -16.73 -8.96
C GLU A 278 -2.36 -15.21 -8.86
N ALA A 279 -1.40 -14.65 -9.60
CA ALA A 279 -1.04 -13.23 -9.56
C ALA A 279 -0.98 -12.59 -10.96
N LEU A 280 -0.99 -13.38 -12.05
CA LEU A 280 -0.90 -12.84 -13.40
C LEU A 280 -2.24 -12.29 -13.89
N ASP A 281 -3.36 -12.95 -13.58
CA ASP A 281 -4.67 -12.51 -14.06
C ASP A 281 -5.10 -11.20 -13.37
N TYR A 282 -4.75 -11.02 -12.09
CA TYR A 282 -4.97 -9.73 -11.43
C TYR A 282 -4.18 -8.59 -12.10
N LEU A 283 -2.92 -8.80 -12.49
CA LEU A 283 -2.15 -7.77 -13.21
C LEU A 283 -2.76 -7.43 -14.57
N LYS A 284 -3.25 -8.43 -15.33
CA LYS A 284 -3.97 -8.18 -16.59
C LYS A 284 -5.24 -7.37 -16.36
N GLU A 285 -5.92 -7.60 -15.24
CA GLU A 285 -7.14 -6.90 -14.87
C GLU A 285 -6.82 -5.45 -14.48
N VAL A 286 -5.71 -5.22 -13.79
CA VAL A 286 -5.17 -3.87 -13.51
C VAL A 286 -4.83 -3.14 -14.81
N ASP A 287 -4.17 -3.79 -15.77
CA ASP A 287 -3.84 -3.18 -17.07
C ASP A 287 -5.10 -2.71 -17.81
N LYS A 288 -6.14 -3.57 -17.89
CA LYS A 288 -7.44 -3.21 -18.50
C LYS A 288 -8.09 -2.01 -17.80
N ARG A 289 -8.08 -1.99 -16.46
CA ARG A 289 -8.63 -0.88 -15.67
C ARG A 289 -7.83 0.40 -15.88
N SER A 290 -6.51 0.31 -15.97
CA SER A 290 -5.61 1.44 -16.22
C SER A 290 -5.90 2.08 -17.59
N GLU A 291 -6.08 1.27 -18.63
CA GLU A 291 -6.47 1.72 -19.96
C GLU A 291 -7.85 2.40 -19.96
N GLU A 292 -8.83 1.83 -19.26
CA GLU A 292 -10.17 2.42 -19.13
C GLU A 292 -10.11 3.77 -18.40
N ILE A 293 -9.39 3.85 -17.29
CA ILE A 293 -9.19 5.09 -16.53
C ILE A 293 -8.53 6.15 -17.42
N ALA A 294 -7.45 5.80 -18.14
CA ALA A 294 -6.77 6.74 -19.04
C ALA A 294 -7.69 7.23 -20.18
N ARG A 295 -8.54 6.34 -20.72
CA ARG A 295 -9.55 6.71 -21.73
C ARG A 295 -10.56 7.71 -21.17
N LEU A 296 -11.07 7.47 -19.95
CA LEU A 296 -12.04 8.35 -19.31
C LEU A 296 -11.42 9.71 -18.95
N GLU A 297 -10.19 9.74 -18.43
CA GLU A 297 -9.44 10.96 -18.15
C GLU A 297 -9.22 11.78 -19.43
N LYS A 298 -8.85 11.12 -20.53
CA LYS A 298 -8.70 11.79 -21.84
C LYS A 298 -10.02 12.37 -22.34
N GLN A 299 -11.11 11.62 -22.24
CA GLN A 299 -12.45 12.12 -22.62
C GLN A 299 -12.88 13.32 -21.77
N GLN A 300 -12.60 13.30 -20.46
CA GLN A 300 -12.86 14.43 -19.57
C GLN A 300 -11.99 15.65 -19.91
N ALA A 301 -10.71 15.45 -20.20
CA ALA A 301 -9.80 16.51 -20.60
C ALA A 301 -10.19 17.12 -21.96
N GLU A 302 -10.56 16.29 -22.94
CA GLU A 302 -11.06 16.73 -24.24
C GLU A 302 -12.40 17.46 -24.12
N ALA A 303 -13.33 16.99 -23.28
CA ALA A 303 -14.56 17.70 -22.99
C ALA A 303 -14.30 19.07 -22.35
N LYS A 304 -13.35 19.14 -21.40
CA LYS A 304 -12.93 20.39 -20.76
C LYS A 304 -12.22 21.34 -21.74
N ALA A 305 -11.41 20.82 -22.65
CA ALA A 305 -10.70 21.60 -23.68
C ALA A 305 -11.60 22.05 -24.85
N ALA A 306 -12.62 21.27 -25.20
CA ALA A 306 -13.58 21.56 -26.27
C ALA A 306 -14.68 22.57 -25.87
N GLY A 307 -14.52 23.28 -24.75
CA GLY A 307 -15.47 24.32 -24.33
C GLY A 307 -16.77 23.77 -23.74
N LYS A 308 -16.80 22.53 -23.22
CA LYS A 308 -17.68 22.23 -22.08
C LYS A 308 -16.95 22.66 -20.80
N ALA A 309 -16.69 23.97 -20.71
CA ALA A 309 -16.17 24.58 -19.51
C ALA A 309 -17.28 24.65 -18.44
N GLU A 310 -16.86 24.86 -17.19
CA GLU A 310 -17.70 25.39 -16.12
C GLU A 310 -18.62 26.52 -16.63
N PRO A 311 -19.81 26.69 -16.03
CA PRO A 311 -20.79 27.63 -16.56
C PRO A 311 -20.15 29.00 -16.73
N SER A 312 -20.32 29.62 -17.91
CA SER A 312 -19.94 31.02 -18.11
C SER A 312 -20.60 31.91 -17.06
N GLU A 313 -20.11 33.12 -16.79
CA GLU A 313 -20.81 34.07 -15.88
C GLU A 313 -22.30 34.24 -16.26
N GLU A 314 -22.65 34.15 -17.55
CA GLU A 314 -24.03 34.12 -18.03
C GLU A 314 -24.79 32.83 -17.70
N ASP A 315 -24.12 31.69 -17.62
CA ASP A 315 -24.72 30.40 -17.25
C ASP A 315 -24.81 30.21 -15.73
N GLU A 316 -23.86 30.75 -14.95
CA GLU A 316 -23.98 30.86 -13.49
C GLU A 316 -25.16 31.75 -13.13
N GLU A 317 -25.34 32.88 -13.81
CA GLU A 317 -26.49 33.76 -13.59
C GLU A 317 -27.82 33.08 -13.97
N LYS A 318 -27.85 32.27 -15.05
CA LYS A 318 -29.03 31.48 -15.43
C LYS A 318 -29.32 30.35 -14.44
N ILE A 319 -28.30 29.66 -13.93
CA ILE A 319 -28.46 28.61 -12.91
C ILE A 319 -28.95 29.22 -11.60
N GLN A 320 -28.37 30.35 -11.16
CA GLN A 320 -28.83 31.07 -9.97
C GLN A 320 -30.28 31.56 -10.12
N LYS A 321 -30.67 32.09 -11.28
CA LYS A 321 -32.07 32.45 -11.56
C LYS A 321 -33.00 31.24 -11.52
N LYS A 322 -32.58 30.07 -12.02
CA LYS A 322 -33.34 28.81 -11.93
C LYS A 322 -33.47 28.33 -10.49
N ILE A 323 -32.39 28.36 -9.71
CA ILE A 323 -32.38 27.98 -8.29
C ILE A 323 -33.35 28.88 -7.51
N GLN A 324 -33.29 30.20 -7.71
CA GLN A 324 -34.23 31.14 -7.08
C GLN A 324 -35.69 30.89 -7.49
N ALA A 325 -35.94 30.51 -8.75
CA ALA A 325 -37.29 30.16 -9.21
C ALA A 325 -37.81 28.89 -8.52
N PHE A 326 -36.96 27.87 -8.33
CA PHE A 326 -37.33 26.66 -7.61
C PHE A 326 -37.52 26.89 -6.11
N ILE A 327 -36.68 27.71 -5.46
CA ILE A 327 -36.87 28.13 -4.06
C ILE A 327 -38.24 28.80 -3.89
N LYS A 328 -38.53 29.80 -4.72
CA LYS A 328 -39.82 30.52 -4.68
C LYS A 328 -41.02 29.61 -4.94
N SER A 329 -40.84 28.55 -5.74
CA SER A 329 -41.88 27.56 -5.99
C SER A 329 -42.04 26.58 -4.82
N LEU A 330 -40.96 26.20 -4.15
CA LEU A 330 -40.97 25.39 -2.93
C LEU A 330 -41.60 26.15 -1.76
N GLU A 331 -41.34 27.45 -1.63
CA GLU A 331 -41.97 28.31 -0.60
C GLU A 331 -43.48 28.49 -0.82
N LYS A 332 -43.91 28.64 -2.09
CA LYS A 332 -45.32 28.91 -2.43
C LYS A 332 -46.19 27.66 -2.55
N SER A 333 -45.62 26.55 -2.96
CA SER A 333 -46.37 25.32 -3.27
C SER A 333 -45.49 24.08 -3.10
N PRO A 334 -45.01 23.81 -1.87
CA PRO A 334 -44.10 22.69 -1.59
C PRO A 334 -44.71 21.34 -1.97
N GLU A 335 -46.01 21.18 -1.73
CA GLU A 335 -46.77 19.96 -2.05
C GLU A 335 -46.74 19.61 -3.55
N LYS A 336 -46.83 20.61 -4.44
CA LYS A 336 -46.82 20.39 -5.89
C LYS A 336 -45.46 19.91 -6.41
N ILE A 337 -44.37 20.32 -5.77
CA ILE A 337 -43.03 19.84 -6.13
C ILE A 337 -42.78 18.48 -5.50
N ALA A 338 -43.25 18.24 -4.28
CA ALA A 338 -43.05 16.98 -3.61
C ALA A 338 -43.70 15.80 -4.35
N VAL A 339 -44.93 15.97 -4.84
CA VAL A 339 -45.65 14.95 -5.65
C VAL A 339 -44.97 14.70 -7.01
N ARG A 340 -44.17 15.64 -7.50
CA ARG A 340 -43.37 15.43 -8.73
C ARG A 340 -42.10 14.62 -8.50
N LEU A 341 -41.63 14.53 -7.26
CA LEU A 341 -40.38 13.87 -6.91
C LEU A 341 -40.58 12.52 -6.24
N ILE A 342 -41.74 12.33 -5.61
CA ILE A 342 -42.09 11.09 -4.91
C ILE A 342 -43.51 10.71 -5.34
N GLU A 343 -43.65 9.51 -5.92
CA GLU A 343 -44.94 8.99 -6.41
C GLU A 343 -45.92 8.66 -5.28
N ASP A 344 -45.39 8.31 -4.10
CA ASP A 344 -46.18 8.00 -2.91
C ASP A 344 -46.69 9.28 -2.22
N GLU A 345 -48.01 9.43 -2.12
CA GLU A 345 -48.66 10.65 -1.63
C GLU A 345 -48.34 10.96 -0.16
N GLU A 346 -48.22 9.94 0.70
CA GLU A 346 -47.91 10.12 2.12
C GLU A 346 -46.45 10.60 2.29
N ARG A 347 -45.52 10.00 1.55
CA ARG A 347 -44.11 10.40 1.55
C ARG A 347 -43.90 11.76 0.90
N ALA A 348 -44.68 12.11 -0.13
CA ALA A 348 -44.68 13.43 -0.72
C ALA A 348 -45.15 14.51 0.28
N ALA A 349 -46.18 14.23 1.09
CA ALA A 349 -46.60 15.13 2.15
C ALA A 349 -45.50 15.36 3.20
N ILE A 350 -44.80 14.30 3.60
CA ILE A 350 -43.66 14.39 4.54
C ILE A 350 -42.52 15.21 3.94
N LEU A 351 -42.22 15.02 2.64
CA LEU A 351 -41.21 15.83 1.96
C LEU A 351 -41.58 17.32 1.98
N ALA A 352 -42.85 17.65 1.71
CA ALA A 352 -43.35 19.02 1.74
C ALA A 352 -43.19 19.67 3.13
N GLU A 353 -43.43 18.92 4.21
CA GLU A 353 -43.18 19.37 5.58
C GLU A 353 -41.69 19.60 5.85
N VAL A 354 -40.83 18.67 5.43
CA VAL A 354 -39.39 18.73 5.66
C VAL A 354 -38.75 19.93 4.95
N VAL A 355 -39.14 20.20 3.71
CA VAL A 355 -38.60 21.35 2.96
C VAL A 355 -39.18 22.67 3.45
N SER A 356 -40.40 22.68 3.99
CA SER A 356 -40.99 23.89 4.59
C SER A 356 -40.39 24.22 5.96
N GLY A 357 -39.91 23.21 6.70
CA GLY A 357 -39.34 23.37 8.04
C GLY A 357 -37.82 23.51 8.12
N ASP A 358 -37.09 23.25 7.03
CA ASP A 358 -35.62 23.29 6.98
C ASP A 358 -35.13 24.00 5.71
N GLU A 359 -34.82 25.28 5.85
CA GLU A 359 -34.33 26.13 4.74
C GLU A 359 -33.10 25.53 4.06
N LYS A 360 -32.20 24.87 4.80
CA LYS A 360 -30.99 24.27 4.20
C LYS A 360 -31.33 23.11 3.29
N LYS A 361 -32.29 22.27 3.69
CA LYS A 361 -32.78 21.17 2.84
C LYS A 361 -33.57 21.69 1.64
N MET A 362 -34.35 22.75 1.81
CA MET A 362 -35.05 23.42 0.70
C MET A 362 -34.07 23.98 -0.34
N HIS A 363 -33.07 24.73 0.12
CA HIS A 363 -32.03 25.29 -0.75
C HIS A 363 -31.26 24.19 -1.48
N LYS A 364 -30.88 23.13 -0.77
CA LYS A 364 -30.15 22.02 -1.39
C LYS A 364 -31.01 21.25 -2.40
N LEU A 365 -32.29 21.05 -2.12
CA LEU A 365 -33.21 20.42 -3.07
C LEU A 365 -33.44 21.29 -4.31
N ALA A 366 -33.55 22.62 -4.15
CA ALA A 366 -33.69 23.55 -5.26
C ALA A 366 -32.44 23.60 -6.16
N GLU A 367 -31.24 23.53 -5.57
CA GLU A 367 -29.97 23.42 -6.29
C GLU A 367 -29.93 22.15 -7.16
N LEU A 368 -30.33 21.01 -6.58
CA LEU A 368 -30.39 19.73 -7.30
C LEU A 368 -31.47 19.75 -8.39
N LEU A 369 -32.66 20.29 -8.14
CA LEU A 369 -33.71 20.45 -9.15
C LEU A 369 -33.26 21.31 -10.34
N ALA A 370 -32.41 22.30 -10.11
CA ALA A 370 -31.88 23.18 -11.15
C ALA A 370 -30.75 22.54 -11.98
N THR A 371 -30.07 21.52 -11.45
CA THR A 371 -28.82 20.98 -12.03
C THR A 371 -28.92 19.51 -12.45
N ASP A 372 -29.64 18.67 -11.71
CA ASP A 372 -29.70 17.22 -11.88
C ASP A 372 -30.97 16.63 -11.20
N ASN A 373 -32.01 16.35 -12.00
CA ASN A 373 -33.30 15.90 -11.49
C ASN A 373 -33.23 14.51 -10.82
N ASP A 374 -32.37 13.60 -11.28
CA ASP A 374 -32.25 12.25 -10.71
C ASP A 374 -31.64 12.30 -9.31
N LYS A 375 -30.69 13.22 -9.09
CA LYS A 375 -30.16 13.49 -7.74
C LYS A 375 -31.18 14.18 -6.85
N ALA A 376 -32.04 15.04 -7.39
CA ALA A 376 -33.12 15.66 -6.63
C ALA A 376 -34.11 14.63 -6.08
N VAL A 377 -34.49 13.63 -6.89
CA VAL A 377 -35.34 12.51 -6.47
C VAL A 377 -34.68 11.71 -5.34
N LYS A 378 -33.41 11.32 -5.49
CA LYS A 378 -32.68 10.58 -4.43
C LYS A 378 -32.54 11.37 -3.13
N ALA A 379 -32.28 12.68 -3.23
CA ALA A 379 -32.19 13.55 -2.06
C ALA A 379 -33.54 13.70 -1.35
N ALA A 380 -34.62 13.84 -2.12
CA ALA A 380 -35.99 13.86 -1.60
C ALA A 380 -36.33 12.58 -0.83
N GLU A 381 -36.04 11.40 -1.38
CA GLU A 381 -36.26 10.12 -0.69
C GLU A 381 -35.44 10.00 0.60
N ALA A 382 -34.18 10.47 0.58
CA ALA A 382 -33.32 10.46 1.75
C ALA A 382 -33.83 11.39 2.87
N TYR A 383 -34.38 12.55 2.52
CA TYR A 383 -34.97 13.49 3.47
C TYR A 383 -36.20 12.93 4.16
N VAL A 384 -37.10 12.30 3.40
CA VAL A 384 -38.29 11.62 3.95
C VAL A 384 -37.88 10.47 4.85
N THR A 385 -36.95 9.62 4.39
CA THR A 385 -36.48 8.46 5.17
C THR A 385 -35.80 8.89 6.48
N GLY A 386 -35.02 9.98 6.46
CA GLY A 386 -34.42 10.55 7.66
C GLY A 386 -35.45 11.12 8.63
N GLU A 387 -36.51 11.73 8.13
CA GLU A 387 -37.58 12.30 8.96
C GLU A 387 -38.46 11.22 9.59
N LEU A 388 -38.81 10.17 8.84
CA LEU A 388 -39.53 9.01 9.36
C LEU A 388 -38.79 8.36 10.54
N LYS A 389 -37.47 8.16 10.39
CA LYS A 389 -36.61 7.63 11.47
C LYS A 389 -36.56 8.53 12.71
N LYS A 390 -36.63 9.86 12.53
CA LYS A 390 -36.72 10.79 13.66
C LYS A 390 -38.07 10.68 14.37
N ARG A 391 -39.18 10.60 13.62
CA ARG A 391 -40.53 10.46 14.18
C ARG A 391 -40.69 9.15 14.94
N GLU A 392 -40.09 8.06 14.48
CA GLU A 392 -40.06 6.77 15.19
C GLU A 392 -39.33 6.88 16.53
N LYS A 393 -38.13 7.49 16.54
CA LYS A 393 -37.35 7.72 17.78
C LYS A 393 -37.98 8.71 18.77
N SER A 394 -38.98 9.47 18.34
CA SER A 394 -39.70 10.44 19.19
C SER A 394 -40.92 9.81 19.87
N LYS A 395 -41.29 8.58 19.48
CA LYS A 395 -42.43 7.83 20.02
C LYS A 395 -42.00 6.76 21.05
N GLU A 396 -40.71 6.47 21.14
CA GLU A 396 -40.06 5.79 22.27
C GLU A 396 -39.68 6.82 23.34
#